data_AF-A0A8T2W522-F1
#
_entry.id   AF-A0A8T2W522-F1
#
_cell.length_a   1.000
_cell.length_b   1.000
_cell.length_c   1.000
_cell.angle_alpha   90.00
_cell.angle_beta   90.00
_cell.angle_gamma   90.00
#
_symmetry.space_group_name_H-M   'P 1'
#
loop_
_entity.id
_entity.type
_entity.pdbx_description
1 polymer ?
#
loop_
_entity_poly.entity_id
_entity_poly.type
_entity_poly.pdbx_seq_one_letter_code
_entity_poly.pdbx_strand_id
1 'polypeptide(L)'
;MANTWPQKLHSREIGASSLHTAALPTPHGGVLILDDKLTIDSLPGGLLNHIEIAPTDDTVISRTKSSAIHYLDLGGILAGCLLDFGGTDQFWAGINKLYASNCGLQRIKGIAKLRDCRYLYLDNSNLPKEELLKLATELSASLHRKLVTLDLSNNPGWDEEVEIALLATPLFAFEEGTCYLNGKKIQQR
;
A
#
# COMPACT_ATOMS: atom_id res chain seq x y z
N MET A 1 7.58 -30.98 -15.71
CA MET A 1 8.63 -30.06 -16.17
C MET A 1 8.54 -28.83 -15.31
N ALA A 2 9.54 -28.59 -14.47
CA ALA A 2 9.54 -27.51 -13.50
C ALA A 2 9.95 -26.19 -14.21
N ASN A 3 9.15 -25.14 -14.07
CA ASN A 3 9.48 -23.82 -14.58
C ASN A 3 10.64 -23.25 -13.76
N THR A 4 11.85 -23.42 -14.25
CA THR A 4 13.07 -22.78 -13.71
C THR A 4 13.13 -21.32 -14.14
N TRP A 5 13.25 -20.43 -13.15
CA TRP A 5 13.41 -18.99 -13.29
C TRP A 5 14.75 -18.61 -13.98
N PRO A 6 14.81 -17.54 -14.79
CA PRO A 6 15.98 -17.25 -15.60
C PRO A 6 17.19 -16.79 -14.80
N GLN A 7 18.37 -17.31 -15.20
CA GLN A 7 19.69 -16.97 -14.67
C GLN A 7 20.23 -15.66 -15.26
N LYS A 8 20.62 -14.75 -14.35
CA LYS A 8 21.59 -13.64 -14.48
C LYS A 8 21.28 -12.51 -15.48
N LEU A 9 21.23 -11.28 -14.95
CA LEU A 9 21.59 -10.06 -15.67
C LEU A 9 22.65 -9.27 -14.87
N HIS A 10 23.66 -8.83 -15.60
CA HIS A 10 24.90 -8.23 -15.12
C HIS A 10 24.73 -6.75 -14.72
N SER A 11 25.05 -6.46 -13.44
CA SER A 11 25.80 -5.28 -12.93
C SER A 11 25.69 -3.92 -13.64
N ARG A 12 25.18 -2.90 -12.91
CA ARG A 12 25.94 -1.71 -12.51
C ARG A 12 25.17 -0.85 -11.49
N GLU A 13 25.89 -0.41 -10.45
CA GLU A 13 25.57 0.69 -9.52
C GLU A 13 24.25 0.46 -8.75
N ILE A 14 24.20 -0.14 -7.57
CA ILE A 14 24.57 0.39 -6.24
C ILE A 14 24.56 -0.84 -5.29
N GLY A 15 25.60 -1.06 -4.50
CA GLY A 15 25.88 -2.35 -3.85
C GLY A 15 24.77 -3.01 -3.02
N ALA A 16 24.00 -3.91 -3.63
CA ALA A 16 23.12 -4.85 -2.96
C ALA A 16 23.53 -6.30 -3.27
N SER A 17 23.64 -7.12 -2.22
CA SER A 17 23.96 -8.54 -2.31
C SER A 17 22.73 -9.29 -2.82
N SER A 18 22.92 -10.08 -3.88
CA SER A 18 21.91 -10.92 -4.54
C SER A 18 21.17 -11.84 -3.57
N LEU A 19 19.83 -11.77 -3.55
CA LEU A 19 18.99 -12.73 -2.84
C LEU A 19 18.56 -13.86 -3.79
N HIS A 20 19.08 -15.05 -3.52
CA HIS A 20 18.54 -16.30 -4.04
C HIS A 20 17.45 -16.79 -3.09
N THR A 21 16.18 -16.45 -3.33
CA THR A 21 15.06 -17.16 -2.68
C THR A 21 14.14 -17.76 -3.75
N ALA A 22 13.97 -19.07 -3.69
CA ALA A 22 13.21 -19.87 -4.65
C ALA A 22 11.70 -19.94 -4.33
N ALA A 23 11.20 -19.14 -3.36
CA ALA A 23 9.84 -19.22 -2.85
C ALA A 23 9.21 -17.83 -2.69
N LEU A 24 7.91 -17.72 -3.01
CA LEU A 24 7.13 -16.51 -2.81
C LEU A 24 7.06 -16.15 -1.32
N PRO A 25 7.06 -14.85 -0.96
CA PRO A 25 6.85 -14.40 0.40
C PRO A 25 5.48 -14.89 0.91
N THR A 26 5.46 -15.49 2.09
CA THR A 26 4.24 -16.04 2.71
C THR A 26 3.75 -15.09 3.81
N PRO A 27 2.45 -14.76 3.86
CA PRO A 27 1.89 -13.97 4.95
C PRO A 27 2.02 -14.70 6.29
N HIS A 28 2.35 -13.95 7.36
CA HIS A 28 2.40 -14.47 8.72
C HIS A 28 1.42 -13.70 9.61
N GLY A 29 0.37 -14.37 10.09
CA GLY A 29 -0.60 -13.76 11.02
C GLY A 29 -1.36 -12.55 10.45
N GLY A 30 -1.60 -12.50 9.14
CA GLY A 30 -2.25 -11.36 8.47
C GLY A 30 -1.33 -10.17 8.16
N VAL A 31 -0.02 -10.34 8.35
CA VAL A 31 1.03 -9.38 8.00
C VAL A 31 1.78 -9.88 6.77
N LEU A 32 1.96 -9.01 5.78
CA LEU A 32 2.84 -9.23 4.64
C LEU A 32 3.81 -8.06 4.49
N ILE A 33 5.10 -8.35 4.53
CA ILE A 33 6.17 -7.37 4.33
C ILE A 33 6.98 -7.82 3.11
N LEU A 34 7.04 -6.96 2.12
CA LEU A 34 7.80 -7.15 0.89
C LEU A 34 8.92 -6.10 0.93
N ASP A 35 10.02 -6.42 1.63
CA ASP A 35 11.10 -5.45 1.87
C ASP A 35 12.04 -5.28 0.66
N ASP A 36 12.88 -4.25 0.77
CA ASP A 36 13.94 -3.80 -0.12
C ASP A 36 15.04 -4.85 -0.42
N LYS A 37 15.00 -6.01 0.24
CA LYS A 37 15.90 -7.13 -0.06
C LYS A 37 15.43 -7.95 -1.27
N LEU A 38 14.20 -7.73 -1.75
CA LEU A 38 13.77 -8.21 -3.06
C LEU A 38 14.39 -7.29 -4.13
N THR A 39 15.37 -7.80 -4.88
CA THR A 39 16.00 -7.02 -5.96
C THR A 39 14.94 -6.55 -6.97
N ILE A 40 14.77 -5.22 -7.00
CA ILE A 40 13.72 -4.42 -7.66
C ILE A 40 13.58 -4.68 -9.17
N ASP A 41 14.62 -5.22 -9.82
CA ASP A 41 14.58 -5.53 -11.26
C ASP A 41 13.78 -6.80 -11.63
N SER A 42 13.19 -7.48 -10.64
CA SER A 42 12.61 -8.82 -10.81
C SER A 42 11.20 -9.04 -10.28
N LEU A 43 10.52 -8.01 -9.75
CA LEU A 43 9.11 -8.12 -9.38
C LEU A 43 8.24 -7.60 -10.53
N PRO A 44 7.72 -8.46 -11.43
CA PRO A 44 6.82 -8.01 -12.47
C PRO A 44 5.57 -7.38 -11.83
N GLY A 45 5.01 -6.39 -12.52
CA GLY A 45 3.68 -5.89 -12.16
C GLY A 45 2.72 -7.07 -11.99
N GLY A 46 1.90 -7.04 -10.93
CA GLY A 46 1.04 -8.17 -10.59
C GLY A 46 1.52 -9.08 -9.46
N LEU A 47 2.57 -8.75 -8.71
CA LEU A 47 3.07 -9.52 -7.56
C LEU A 47 1.96 -10.05 -6.65
N LEU A 48 1.01 -9.20 -6.29
CA LEU A 48 -0.06 -9.54 -5.36
C LEU A 48 -1.09 -10.51 -5.97
N ASN A 49 -1.11 -10.72 -7.29
CA ASN A 49 -1.95 -11.74 -7.94
C ASN A 49 -1.56 -13.16 -7.53
N HIS A 50 -0.34 -13.35 -7.03
CA HIS A 50 0.19 -14.65 -6.64
C HIS A 50 -0.02 -14.96 -5.16
N ILE A 51 -0.67 -14.06 -4.41
CA ILE A 51 -0.98 -14.26 -3.00
C ILE A 51 -2.36 -14.88 -2.89
N GLU A 52 -2.41 -16.15 -2.49
CA GLU A 52 -3.67 -16.82 -2.16
C GLU A 52 -4.20 -16.33 -0.81
N ILE A 53 -5.32 -15.63 -0.83
CA ILE A 53 -6.11 -15.37 0.39
C ILE A 53 -7.11 -16.51 0.54
N ALA A 54 -7.07 -17.22 1.67
CA ALA A 54 -8.07 -18.22 1.98
C ALA A 54 -9.45 -17.54 2.14
N PRO A 55 -10.52 -18.08 1.52
CA PRO A 55 -11.85 -17.53 1.68
C PRO A 55 -12.25 -17.51 3.17
N THR A 56 -12.80 -16.39 3.60
CA THR A 56 -13.44 -16.21 4.91
C THR A 56 -14.78 -16.93 4.91
N ASP A 57 -14.76 -18.26 4.87
CA ASP A 57 -15.95 -19.04 5.19
C ASP A 57 -16.15 -18.98 6.72
N ASP A 58 -17.28 -18.39 7.12
CA ASP A 58 -17.76 -18.24 8.52
C ASP A 58 -18.03 -19.58 9.23
N THR A 59 -17.78 -20.73 8.59
CA THR A 59 -18.27 -22.04 9.05
C THR A 59 -17.21 -23.06 9.43
N VAL A 60 -15.91 -22.76 9.42
CA VAL A 60 -14.88 -23.77 9.77
C VAL A 60 -13.78 -23.24 10.69
N ILE A 61 -13.78 -23.70 11.94
CA ILE A 61 -12.66 -23.58 12.89
C ILE A 61 -11.55 -24.54 12.41
N SER A 62 -10.60 -24.03 11.63
CA SER A 62 -9.36 -24.74 11.30
C SER A 62 -8.16 -23.93 11.83
N ARG A 63 -7.37 -24.56 12.68
CA ARG A 63 -6.29 -23.96 13.51
C ARG A 63 -4.98 -23.69 12.76
N THR A 64 -5.03 -23.50 11.44
CA THR A 64 -3.88 -23.00 10.64
C THR A 64 -4.32 -22.07 9.50
N LYS A 65 -5.43 -21.33 9.67
CA LYS A 65 -5.91 -20.30 8.72
C LYS A 65 -5.10 -19.00 8.90
N SER A 66 -4.33 -18.58 7.90
CA SER A 66 -3.86 -17.19 7.87
C SER A 66 -5.07 -16.30 7.61
N SER A 67 -5.46 -15.54 8.62
CA SER A 67 -6.44 -14.45 8.56
C SER A 67 -6.12 -13.50 7.41
N ALA A 68 -7.15 -12.88 6.82
CA ALA A 68 -7.01 -11.87 5.76
C ALA A 68 -5.83 -10.92 6.07
N ILE A 69 -5.01 -10.66 5.04
CA ILE A 69 -3.90 -9.72 5.18
C ILE A 69 -4.50 -8.36 5.50
N HIS A 70 -4.14 -7.81 6.64
CA HIS A 70 -4.61 -6.51 7.11
C HIS A 70 -3.45 -5.51 7.25
N TYR A 71 -2.21 -5.99 7.31
CA TYR A 71 -1.01 -5.18 7.24
C TYR A 71 -0.22 -5.55 5.98
N LEU A 72 0.04 -4.55 5.14
CA LEU A 72 0.85 -4.70 3.94
C LEU A 72 1.93 -3.63 3.90
N ASP A 73 3.18 -4.07 3.69
CA ASP A 73 4.32 -3.19 3.48
C ASP A 73 4.95 -3.50 2.12
N LEU A 74 4.92 -2.48 1.25
CA LEU A 74 5.45 -2.45 -0.11
C LEU A 74 6.61 -1.45 -0.22
N GLY A 75 7.11 -0.93 0.90
CA GLY A 75 8.06 0.16 0.94
C GLY A 75 9.28 -0.09 0.04
N GLY A 76 9.60 0.87 -0.83
CA GLY A 76 10.74 0.79 -1.75
C GLY A 76 10.49 -0.04 -3.02
N ILE A 77 9.36 -0.74 -3.16
CA ILE A 77 9.02 -1.43 -4.40
C ILE A 77 8.44 -0.42 -5.40
N LEU A 78 9.10 -0.30 -6.55
CA LEU A 78 8.73 0.68 -7.57
C LEU A 78 7.42 0.32 -8.29
N ALA A 79 6.49 1.27 -8.35
CA ALA A 79 5.24 1.18 -9.08
C ALA A 79 4.79 2.56 -9.56
N GLY A 80 4.09 2.62 -10.71
CA GLY A 80 3.49 3.88 -11.17
C GLY A 80 2.20 4.22 -10.41
N CYS A 81 1.48 3.21 -9.93
CA CYS A 81 0.27 3.31 -9.11
C CYS A 81 0.01 2.00 -8.35
N LEU A 82 -0.95 1.98 -7.41
CA LEU A 82 -1.23 0.78 -6.61
C LEU A 82 -1.67 -0.43 -7.45
N LEU A 83 -2.36 -0.22 -8.57
CA LEU A 83 -2.78 -1.34 -9.42
C LEU A 83 -1.60 -2.06 -10.08
N ASP A 84 -0.44 -1.43 -10.19
CA ASP A 84 0.72 -2.07 -10.80
C ASP A 84 1.25 -3.20 -9.90
N PHE A 85 0.97 -3.18 -8.59
CA PHE A 85 1.25 -4.30 -7.69
C PHE A 85 0.34 -5.52 -7.93
N GLY A 86 -0.77 -5.38 -8.67
CA GLY A 86 -1.78 -6.42 -8.84
C GLY A 86 -2.69 -6.59 -7.62
N GLY A 87 -3.18 -7.80 -7.40
CA GLY A 87 -4.05 -8.14 -6.28
C GLY A 87 -5.54 -7.98 -6.63
N THR A 88 -6.36 -8.82 -6.02
CA THR A 88 -7.82 -8.79 -6.21
C THR A 88 -8.45 -7.63 -5.44
N ASP A 89 -9.65 -7.22 -5.82
CA ASP A 89 -10.40 -6.20 -5.07
C ASP A 89 -10.63 -6.61 -3.61
N GLN A 90 -10.85 -7.90 -3.36
CA GLN A 90 -11.03 -8.45 -2.03
C GLN A 90 -9.74 -8.36 -1.20
N PHE A 91 -8.57 -8.58 -1.82
CA PHE A 91 -7.28 -8.38 -1.17
C PHE A 91 -7.13 -6.94 -0.68
N TRP A 92 -7.32 -5.97 -1.58
CA TRP A 92 -7.14 -4.56 -1.27
C TRP A 92 -8.18 -4.03 -0.28
N ALA A 93 -9.42 -4.51 -0.36
CA ALA A 93 -10.48 -4.09 0.53
C ALA A 93 -10.17 -4.40 2.00
N GLY A 94 -9.50 -5.53 2.28
CA GLY A 94 -9.15 -5.99 3.63
C GLY A 94 -7.90 -5.36 4.25
N ILE A 95 -7.13 -4.58 3.48
CA ILE A 95 -5.92 -3.93 4.01
C ILE A 95 -6.32 -2.81 4.98
N ASN A 96 -5.92 -2.94 6.25
CA ASN A 96 -6.14 -1.95 7.30
C ASN A 96 -4.96 -0.96 7.43
N LYS A 97 -3.74 -1.45 7.21
CA LYS A 97 -2.51 -0.67 7.27
C LYS A 97 -1.66 -0.94 6.03
N LEU A 98 -1.38 0.12 5.27
CA LEU A 98 -0.60 0.07 4.04
C LEU A 98 0.60 1.00 4.14
N TYR A 99 1.80 0.45 4.02
CA TYR A 99 3.01 1.20 3.65
C TYR A 99 3.29 1.02 2.17
N ALA A 100 3.18 2.10 1.40
CA ALA A 100 3.66 2.19 0.02
C ALA A 100 4.55 3.45 -0.13
N SER A 101 5.39 3.68 0.88
CA SER A 101 6.38 4.75 0.93
C SER A 101 7.56 4.42 0.02
N ASN A 102 8.18 5.43 -0.58
CA ASN A 102 9.33 5.23 -1.49
C ASN A 102 9.04 4.31 -2.71
N CYS A 103 7.77 4.15 -3.08
CA CYS A 103 7.37 3.31 -4.22
C CYS A 103 7.45 4.04 -5.57
N GLY A 104 7.81 5.33 -5.59
CA GLY A 104 7.86 6.11 -6.83
C GLY A 104 6.50 6.32 -7.50
N LEU A 105 5.40 6.22 -6.73
CA LEU A 105 4.03 6.36 -7.24
C LEU A 105 3.86 7.71 -7.95
N GLN A 106 3.31 7.68 -9.16
CA GLN A 106 3.04 8.87 -9.98
C GLN A 106 1.55 9.14 -10.13
N ARG A 107 0.71 8.14 -9.85
CA ARG A 107 -0.76 8.20 -9.97
C ARG A 107 -1.41 7.48 -8.80
N ILE A 108 -2.60 7.92 -8.40
CA ILE A 108 -3.35 7.33 -7.28
C ILE A 108 -4.24 6.15 -7.68
N LYS A 109 -4.19 5.72 -8.95
CA LYS A 109 -5.04 4.66 -9.48
C LYS A 109 -4.99 3.40 -8.61
N GLY A 110 -6.16 2.93 -8.18
CA GLY A 110 -6.32 1.78 -7.30
C GLY A 110 -6.58 2.12 -5.84
N ILE A 111 -6.43 3.39 -5.43
CA ILE A 111 -6.65 3.80 -4.05
C ILE A 111 -8.09 3.54 -3.56
N ALA A 112 -9.09 3.71 -4.43
CA ALA A 112 -10.50 3.43 -4.12
C ALA A 112 -10.80 1.95 -3.78
N LYS A 113 -9.85 1.04 -4.00
CA LYS A 113 -9.96 -0.36 -3.60
C LYS A 113 -9.70 -0.58 -2.11
N LEU A 114 -9.03 0.36 -1.45
CA LEU A 114 -8.83 0.35 0.00
C LEU A 114 -10.14 0.73 0.68
N ARG A 115 -10.88 -0.24 1.21
CA ARG A 115 -12.18 0.00 1.85
C ARG A 115 -12.10 0.04 3.37
N ASP A 116 -11.16 -0.70 3.95
CA ASP A 116 -10.98 -0.78 5.41
C ASP A 116 -9.65 -0.20 5.92
N CYS A 117 -8.93 0.53 5.05
CA CYS A 117 -7.67 1.14 5.38
C CYS A 117 -7.84 2.30 6.38
N ARG A 118 -7.03 2.28 7.45
CA ARG A 118 -7.00 3.28 8.52
C ARG A 118 -5.65 4.00 8.59
N TYR A 119 -4.58 3.33 8.17
CA TYR A 119 -3.22 3.84 8.20
C TYR A 119 -2.61 3.73 6.80
N LEU A 120 -2.47 4.86 6.12
CA LEU A 120 -2.03 4.93 4.73
C LEU A 120 -0.78 5.80 4.63
N TYR A 121 0.32 5.20 4.20
CA TYR A 121 1.60 5.88 3.99
C TYR A 121 1.97 5.80 2.51
N LEU A 122 2.00 6.96 1.86
CA LEU A 122 2.36 7.17 0.45
C LEU A 122 3.47 8.23 0.32
N ASP A 123 4.19 8.49 1.42
CA ASP A 123 5.27 9.47 1.50
C ASP A 123 6.47 9.08 0.63
N ASN A 124 7.30 10.07 0.30
CA ASN A 124 8.51 9.90 -0.52
C ASN A 124 8.22 9.20 -1.87
N SER A 125 7.05 9.47 -2.45
CA SER A 125 6.69 9.05 -3.82
C SER A 125 6.86 10.22 -4.79
N ASN A 126 6.34 10.09 -6.02
CA ASN A 126 6.43 11.09 -7.08
C ASN A 126 5.03 11.61 -7.49
N LEU A 127 4.09 11.70 -6.53
CA LEU A 127 2.72 12.11 -6.82
C LEU A 127 2.66 13.61 -7.13
N PRO A 128 2.20 14.03 -8.32
CA PRO A 128 2.02 15.43 -8.65
C PRO A 128 0.77 16.00 -7.97
N LYS A 129 0.69 17.33 -7.89
CA LYS A 129 -0.38 18.05 -7.19
C LYS A 129 -1.79 17.64 -7.65
N GLU A 130 -1.97 17.49 -8.97
CA GLU A 130 -3.24 17.08 -9.56
C GLU A 130 -3.75 15.74 -9.01
N GLU A 131 -2.84 14.78 -8.80
CA GLU A 131 -3.18 13.46 -8.26
C GLU A 131 -3.50 13.54 -6.76
N LEU A 132 -2.81 14.39 -6.00
CA LEU A 132 -3.12 14.61 -4.58
C LEU A 132 -4.46 15.33 -4.37
N LEU A 133 -4.85 16.24 -5.26
CA LEU A 133 -6.18 16.86 -5.22
C LEU A 133 -7.29 15.83 -5.53
N LYS A 134 -7.06 14.92 -6.50
CA LYS A 134 -7.99 13.81 -6.77
C LYS A 134 -8.08 12.85 -5.59
N LEU A 135 -6.96 12.61 -4.90
CA LEU A 135 -6.87 11.70 -3.76
C LEU A 135 -7.88 12.06 -2.67
N ALA A 136 -8.06 13.34 -2.36
CA ALA A 136 -9.04 13.80 -1.39
C ALA A 136 -10.46 13.31 -1.71
N THR A 137 -10.84 13.37 -2.99
CA THR A 137 -12.15 12.92 -3.46
C THR A 137 -12.26 11.38 -3.46
N GLU A 138 -11.24 10.68 -3.97
CA GLU A 138 -11.25 9.21 -4.05
C GLU A 138 -11.23 8.52 -2.68
N LEU A 139 -10.40 9.03 -1.75
CA LEU A 139 -10.39 8.55 -0.38
C LEU A 139 -11.71 8.84 0.32
N SER A 140 -12.35 9.99 0.06
CA SER A 140 -13.62 10.33 0.71
C SER A 140 -14.74 9.38 0.30
N ALA A 141 -14.71 8.88 -0.93
CA ALA A 141 -15.67 7.91 -1.44
C ALA A 141 -15.44 6.50 -0.88
N SER A 142 -14.19 6.11 -0.63
CA SER A 142 -13.81 4.73 -0.24
C SER A 142 -13.58 4.53 1.26
N LEU A 143 -13.06 5.55 1.94
CA LEU A 143 -12.62 5.53 3.34
C LEU A 143 -13.31 6.60 4.20
N HIS A 144 -14.54 7.00 3.84
CA HIS A 144 -15.31 8.01 4.56
C HIS A 144 -15.23 7.84 6.09
N ARG A 145 -14.66 8.83 6.79
CA ARG A 145 -14.46 8.85 8.25
C ARG A 145 -13.64 7.69 8.84
N LYS A 146 -12.83 6.98 8.05
CA LYS A 146 -12.04 5.83 8.53
C LYS A 146 -10.58 6.13 8.81
N LEU A 147 -10.00 7.15 8.17
CA LEU A 147 -8.55 7.37 8.24
C LEU A 147 -8.11 7.91 9.59
N VAL A 148 -7.18 7.19 10.20
CA VAL A 148 -6.46 7.58 11.41
C VAL A 148 -5.14 8.24 11.03
N THR A 149 -4.46 7.77 9.99
CA THR A 149 -3.20 8.36 9.53
C THR A 149 -3.14 8.36 8.02
N LEU A 150 -2.78 9.52 7.47
CA LEU A 150 -2.40 9.70 6.08
C LEU A 150 -1.03 10.37 6.04
N ASP A 151 -0.06 9.75 5.39
CA ASP A 151 1.24 10.38 5.13
C ASP A 151 1.46 10.51 3.62
N LEU A 152 1.65 11.75 3.20
CA LEU A 152 1.93 12.21 1.84
C LEU A 152 3.18 13.07 1.80
N SER A 153 3.93 13.14 2.90
CA SER A 153 5.12 13.98 3.01
C SER A 153 6.13 13.66 1.92
N ASN A 154 6.89 14.68 1.51
CA ASN A 154 7.92 14.59 0.47
C ASN A 154 7.43 14.14 -0.92
N ASN A 155 6.13 14.16 -1.19
CA ASN A 155 5.64 14.13 -2.58
C ASN A 155 5.79 15.52 -3.21
N PRO A 156 6.21 15.62 -4.49
CA PRO A 156 6.41 16.90 -5.16
C PRO A 156 5.13 17.72 -5.33
N GLY A 157 3.97 17.04 -5.35
CA GLY A 157 2.67 17.68 -5.43
C GLY A 157 2.15 18.28 -4.12
N TRP A 158 2.84 18.04 -3.01
CA TRP A 158 2.36 18.47 -1.70
C TRP A 158 2.53 19.97 -1.49
N ASP A 159 1.43 20.68 -1.23
CA ASP A 159 1.42 22.09 -0.83
C ASP A 159 0.20 22.42 0.05
N GLU A 160 0.05 23.70 0.41
CA GLU A 160 -1.03 24.19 1.27
C GLU A 160 -2.43 23.98 0.66
N GLU A 161 -2.57 24.09 -0.66
CA GLU A 161 -3.86 23.88 -1.33
C GLU A 161 -4.31 22.42 -1.19
N VAL A 162 -3.38 21.47 -1.35
CA VAL A 162 -3.64 20.04 -1.12
C VAL A 162 -3.99 19.77 0.33
N GLU A 163 -3.26 20.36 1.28
CA GLU A 163 -3.55 20.21 2.72
C GLU A 163 -4.97 20.69 3.04
N ILE A 164 -5.36 21.87 2.56
CA ILE A 164 -6.71 22.42 2.73
C ILE A 164 -7.76 21.52 2.08
N ALA A 165 -7.53 21.05 0.85
CA ALA A 165 -8.46 20.18 0.15
C ALA A 165 -8.70 18.87 0.92
N LEU A 166 -7.65 18.25 1.45
CA LEU A 166 -7.77 17.04 2.29
C LEU A 166 -8.52 17.33 3.60
N LEU A 167 -8.21 18.43 4.29
CA LEU A 167 -8.85 18.79 5.55
C LEU A 167 -10.31 19.23 5.38
N ALA A 168 -10.72 19.67 4.20
CA ALA A 168 -12.11 19.99 3.86
C ALA A 168 -12.99 18.75 3.68
N THR A 169 -12.40 17.56 3.61
CA THR A 169 -13.13 16.31 3.43
C THR A 169 -13.41 15.58 4.75
N PRO A 170 -14.44 14.72 4.80
CA PRO A 170 -14.77 13.94 5.99
C PRO A 170 -13.83 12.73 6.22
N LEU A 171 -12.58 12.76 5.73
CA LEU A 171 -11.62 11.65 5.87
C LEU A 171 -11.25 11.36 7.33
N PHE A 172 -11.01 12.42 8.10
CA PHE A 172 -10.44 12.36 9.45
C PHE A 172 -11.48 12.51 10.58
N ALA A 173 -12.77 12.41 10.27
CA ALA A 173 -13.85 12.53 11.26
C ALA A 173 -14.18 11.19 11.95
N PHE A 174 -13.13 10.47 12.38
CA PHE A 174 -13.25 9.21 13.12
C PHE A 174 -13.59 9.51 14.60
N GLU A 175 -14.81 9.18 15.02
CA GLU A 175 -15.43 9.63 16.29
C GLU A 175 -14.67 9.25 17.57
N GLU A 176 -13.77 8.27 17.52
CA GLU A 176 -13.11 7.70 18.71
C GLU A 176 -11.57 7.86 18.74
N GLY A 177 -10.97 8.69 17.87
CA GLY A 177 -9.51 8.68 17.73
C GLY A 177 -8.85 9.99 17.34
N THR A 178 -7.57 10.12 17.72
CA THR A 178 -6.70 11.18 17.19
C THR A 178 -6.29 10.83 15.77
N CYS A 179 -6.52 11.74 14.82
CA CYS A 179 -6.09 11.59 13.43
C CYS A 179 -4.79 12.37 13.16
N TYR A 180 -4.02 11.89 12.18
CA TYR A 180 -2.75 12.47 11.77
C TYR A 180 -2.66 12.64 10.26
N LEU A 181 -2.12 13.78 9.82
CA LEU A 181 -1.76 14.06 8.44
C LEU A 181 -0.29 14.51 8.41
N ASN A 182 0.55 13.77 7.69
CA ASN A 182 2.00 13.99 7.60
C ASN A 182 2.65 14.15 8.98
N GLY A 183 2.28 13.26 9.91
CA GLY A 183 2.74 13.29 11.31
C GLY A 183 2.15 14.40 12.19
N LYS A 184 1.41 15.36 11.63
CA LYS A 184 0.74 16.41 12.41
C LYS A 184 -0.61 15.92 12.92
N LYS A 185 -0.86 16.12 14.21
CA LYS A 185 -2.17 15.84 14.82
C LYS A 185 -3.23 16.80 14.24
N ILE A 186 -4.32 16.24 13.73
CA ILE A 186 -5.49 17.00 13.28
C ILE A 186 -6.41 17.21 14.48
N GLN A 187 -6.83 18.45 14.72
CA GLN A 187 -7.90 18.75 15.67
C GLN A 187 -9.23 18.49 14.97
N GLN A 188 -10.00 17.53 15.48
CA GLN A 188 -11.36 17.29 15.01
C GLN A 188 -12.24 18.47 15.43
N ARG A 189 -13.01 19.01 14.47
CA ARG A 189 -13.97 20.09 14.69
C ARG A 189 -15.35 19.54 14.99
#